data_AF-A0A2V8T8B9-F1
#
_entry.id   AF-A0A2V8T8B9-F1
#
_cell.length_a   1.000
_cell.length_b   1.000
_cell.length_c   1.000
_cell.angle_alpha   90.00
_cell.angle_beta   90.00
_cell.angle_gamma   90.00
#
_symmetry.space_group_name_H-M   'P 1'
#
loop_
_entity.id
_entity.type
_entity.pdbx_description
1 polymer ?
#
loop_
_entity_poly.entity_id
_entity_poly.type
_entity_poly.pdbx_seq_one_letter_code
_entity_poly.pdbx_strand_id
1 'polypeptide(L)'
;MREALIDPGASVPEAFLVVSIVTRDGRRFRGMRLNEDSFTIQLRDATNAFHSFRKLDLAELKKESGVSTMPSYGDVLSSAELDDLVAYLAGLRGGK
;
A
#
# COMPACT_ATOMS: atom_id res chain seq x y z
N MET A 1 13.22 9.96 -5.65
CA MET A 1 13.58 8.83 -4.76
C MET A 1 13.63 9.27 -3.30
N ARG A 2 14.41 10.30 -2.93
CA ARG A 2 14.43 10.84 -1.55
C ARG A 2 13.05 11.22 -1.00
N GLU A 3 12.22 11.86 -1.82
CA GLU A 3 10.87 12.31 -1.44
C GLU A 3 9.91 11.15 -1.10
N ALA A 4 10.04 10.00 -1.78
CA ALA A 4 9.21 8.81 -1.51
C ALA A 4 9.56 8.10 -0.18
N LEU A 5 10.71 8.40 0.44
CA LEU A 5 11.07 7.90 1.77
C LEU A 5 10.55 8.79 2.90
N ILE A 6 10.35 10.08 2.61
CA ILE A 6 9.92 11.10 3.58
C ILE A 6 8.40 11.25 3.56
N ASP A 7 7.80 11.24 2.37
CA ASP A 7 6.37 11.17 2.14
C ASP A 7 6.06 10.00 1.18
N PRO A 8 5.91 8.79 1.72
CA PRO A 8 5.63 7.63 0.88
C PRO A 8 4.23 7.69 0.23
N GLY A 9 3.33 8.58 0.69
CA GLY A 9 2.00 8.80 0.12
C GLY A 9 2.01 9.61 -1.17
N ALA A 10 2.99 10.51 -1.34
CA ALA A 10 3.14 11.37 -2.52
C ALA A 10 3.66 10.63 -3.78
N SER A 11 4.26 9.45 -3.61
CA SER A 11 4.86 8.66 -4.72
C SER A 11 4.30 7.24 -4.81
N VAL A 12 3.04 7.06 -4.45
CA VAL A 12 2.34 5.78 -4.61
C VAL A 12 1.98 5.61 -6.10
N PRO A 13 2.44 4.54 -6.78
CA PRO A 13 1.98 4.24 -8.13
C PRO A 13 0.45 4.15 -8.15
N GLU A 14 -0.22 4.62 -9.19
CA GLU A 14 -1.69 4.58 -9.30
C GLU A 14 -2.25 3.15 -9.16
N ALA A 15 -1.43 2.14 -9.51
CA ALA A 15 -1.73 0.72 -9.34
C ALA A 15 -1.73 0.25 -7.87
N PHE A 16 -1.03 0.95 -6.97
CA PHE A 16 -0.94 0.62 -5.55
C PHE A 16 -2.06 1.35 -4.80
N LEU A 17 -3.17 0.64 -4.60
CA LEU A 17 -4.34 1.17 -3.89
C LEU A 17 -4.61 0.35 -2.64
N VAL A 18 -4.54 0.99 -1.48
CA VAL A 18 -5.02 0.39 -0.22
C VAL A 18 -6.53 0.52 -0.17
N VAL A 19 -7.19 -0.56 0.24
CA VAL A 19 -8.64 -0.60 0.42
C VAL A 19 -8.97 -1.02 1.85
N SER A 20 -9.93 -0.32 2.43
CA SER A 20 -10.52 -0.62 3.73
C SER A 20 -11.96 -1.07 3.50
N ILE A 21 -12.28 -2.28 3.93
CA ILE A 21 -13.57 -2.95 3.72
C ILE A 21 -14.22 -3.18 5.08
N VAL A 22 -15.51 -2.86 5.17
CA VAL A 22 -16.38 -3.29 6.27
C VAL A 22 -17.45 -4.19 5.68
N THR A 23 -17.49 -5.44 6.10
CA THR A 23 -18.53 -6.40 5.70
C THR A 23 -19.80 -6.16 6.50
N ARG A 24 -20.96 -6.61 6.00
CA ARG A 24 -22.25 -6.45 6.69
C ARG A 24 -22.34 -7.18 8.04
N ASP A 25 -21.49 -8.19 8.24
CA ASP A 25 -21.31 -8.87 9.53
C ASP A 25 -20.43 -8.07 10.53
N GLY A 26 -19.98 -6.87 10.14
CA GLY A 26 -19.20 -5.96 10.98
C GLY A 26 -17.70 -6.19 10.96
N ARG A 27 -17.19 -7.19 10.22
CA ARG A 27 -15.74 -7.44 10.13
C ARG A 27 -15.07 -6.36 9.28
N ARG A 28 -13.85 -6.00 9.68
CA ARG A 28 -13.04 -4.98 9.01
C ARG A 28 -11.80 -5.62 8.41
N PHE A 29 -11.52 -5.27 7.17
CA PHE A 29 -10.33 -5.71 6.44
C PHE A 29 -9.65 -4.51 5.84
N ARG A 30 -8.32 -4.50 5.87
CA ARG A 30 -7.51 -3.46 5.25
C ARG A 30 -6.34 -4.10 4.55
N GLY A 31 -6.10 -3.72 3.30
CA GLY A 31 -5.04 -4.34 2.51
C GLY A 31 -4.87 -3.73 1.14
N MET A 32 -3.88 -4.24 0.41
CA MET A 32 -3.62 -3.85 -0.97
C MET A 32 -4.65 -4.48 -1.89
N ARG A 33 -5.30 -3.67 -2.73
CA ARG A 33 -6.19 -4.16 -3.79
C ARG A 33 -5.37 -4.93 -4.83
N LEU A 34 -5.76 -6.17 -5.08
CA LEU A 34 -5.17 -7.02 -6.11
C LEU A 34 -5.97 -6.97 -7.41
N ASN A 35 -7.29 -7.06 -7.30
CA ASN A 35 -8.20 -7.06 -8.42
C ASN A 35 -9.56 -6.48 -8.00
N GLU A 36 -10.24 -5.85 -8.94
CA GLU A 36 -11.59 -5.33 -8.73
C GLU A 36 -12.38 -5.46 -10.02
N ASP A 37 -13.53 -6.12 -9.95
CA ASP A 37 -14.50 -6.19 -11.04
C ASP A 37 -15.81 -5.50 -10.64
N SER A 38 -16.85 -5.57 -11.48
CA SER A 38 -18.14 -4.93 -11.22
C SER A 38 -18.85 -5.45 -9.96
N PHE A 39 -18.56 -6.66 -9.51
CA PHE A 39 -19.26 -7.37 -8.44
C PHE A 39 -18.36 -7.79 -7.27
N THR A 40 -17.05 -7.96 -7.50
CA THR A 40 -16.10 -8.48 -6.53
C THR A 40 -14.90 -7.56 -6.37
N ILE A 41 -14.27 -7.68 -5.22
CA ILE A 41 -12.99 -7.04 -4.90
C ILE A 41 -12.10 -8.04 -4.17
N GLN A 42 -10.85 -8.10 -4.59
CA GLN A 42 -9.82 -8.94 -4.00
C GLN A 42 -8.76 -8.05 -3.38
N LEU A 43 -8.40 -8.35 -2.13
CA LEU A 43 -7.33 -7.67 -1.42
C LEU A 43 -6.37 -8.67 -0.78
N ARG A 44 -5.14 -8.23 -0.58
CA ARG A 44 -4.15 -8.90 0.26
C ARG A 44 -3.94 -8.06 1.51
N ASP A 45 -4.15 -8.65 2.68
CA ASP A 45 -3.92 -7.96 3.93
C ASP A 45 -2.43 -7.92 4.32
N ALA A 46 -2.11 -7.27 5.44
CA ALA A 46 -0.75 -7.16 5.96
C ALA A 46 -0.12 -8.52 6.37
N THR A 47 -0.93 -9.55 6.57
CA THR A 47 -0.48 -10.92 6.88
C THR A 47 -0.20 -11.75 5.63
N ASN A 48 -0.28 -11.13 4.44
CA ASN A 48 -0.28 -11.78 3.13
C ASN A 48 -1.47 -12.73 2.89
N ALA A 49 -2.54 -12.66 3.69
CA ALA A 49 -3.73 -13.42 3.43
C ALA A 49 -4.55 -12.78 2.30
N PHE A 50 -5.04 -13.62 1.41
CA PHE A 50 -5.87 -13.21 0.28
C PHE A 50 -7.33 -13.28 0.68
N HIS A 51 -8.04 -12.17 0.47
CA HIS A 51 -9.46 -12.07 0.73
C HIS A 51 -10.19 -11.66 -0.54
N SER A 52 -11.31 -12.33 -0.80
CA SER A 52 -12.20 -12.01 -1.92
C SER A 52 -13.58 -11.72 -1.37
N PHE A 53 -14.12 -10.55 -1.70
CA PHE A 53 -15.41 -10.10 -1.22
C PHE A 53 -16.34 -9.77 -2.39
N ARG A 54 -17.62 -10.08 -2.22
CA ARG A 54 -18.66 -9.53 -3.09
C ARG A 54 -19.05 -8.15 -2.58
N LYS A 55 -19.10 -7.17 -3.48
CA LYS A 55 -19.47 -5.78 -3.15
C LYS A 55 -20.87 -5.66 -2.54
N LEU A 56 -21.78 -6.57 -2.88
CA LEU A 56 -23.12 -6.64 -2.29
C LEU A 56 -23.13 -6.99 -0.80
N ASP A 57 -22.11 -7.73 -0.34
CA ASP A 57 -21.98 -8.18 1.05
C ASP A 57 -21.18 -7.18 1.91
N LEU A 58 -20.75 -6.07 1.31
CA LEU A 58 -20.04 -4.99 1.99
C LEU A 58 -21.05 -3.98 2.55
N ALA A 59 -20.79 -3.55 3.78
CA ALA A 59 -21.41 -2.37 4.35
C ALA A 59 -20.68 -1.10 3.90
N GLU A 60 -19.36 -1.17 3.78
CA GLU A 60 -18.51 -0.04 3.36
C GLU A 60 -17.31 -0.54 2.56
N LEU A 61 -16.96 0.21 1.52
CA LEU A 61 -15.75 0.04 0.73
C LEU A 61 -15.09 1.40 0.57
N LYS A 62 -13.96 1.60 1.26
CA LYS A 62 -13.17 2.84 1.19
C LYS A 62 -11.88 2.59 0.43
N LYS A 63 -11.67 3.38 -0.62
CA LYS A 63 -10.43 3.40 -1.40
C LYS A 63 -9.52 4.47 -0.80
N GLU A 64 -8.40 4.06 -0.24
CA GLU A 64 -7.41 4.96 0.38
C GLU A 64 -6.37 5.34 -0.67
N SER A 65 -6.71 6.31 -1.53
CA SER A 65 -5.76 6.87 -2.50
C SER A 65 -4.75 7.78 -1.80
N GLY A 66 -3.48 7.70 -2.21
CA GLY A 66 -2.38 8.47 -1.60
C GLY A 66 -1.90 7.95 -0.25
N VAL A 67 -2.36 6.77 0.18
CA VAL A 67 -1.88 6.12 1.40
C VAL A 67 -0.92 4.99 1.04
N SER A 68 0.31 5.08 1.53
CA SER A 68 1.30 4.01 1.40
C SER A 68 1.29 3.10 2.61
N THR A 69 1.52 1.80 2.40
CA THR A 69 1.80 0.86 3.49
C THR A 69 3.26 0.92 3.95
N MET A 70 4.11 1.68 3.25
CA MET A 70 5.48 1.92 3.68
C MET A 70 5.47 2.89 4.86
N PRO A 71 6.10 2.55 6.00
CA PRO A 71 6.24 3.49 7.10
C PRO A 71 7.10 4.69 6.67
N SER A 72 6.84 5.86 7.24
CA SER A 72 7.75 6.99 7.06
C SER A 72 9.07 6.68 7.78
N TYR A 73 10.19 6.84 7.08
CA TYR A 73 11.52 6.69 7.66
C TYR A 73 12.19 8.04 7.95
N GLY A 74 11.48 9.16 7.75
CA GLY A 74 12.01 10.51 7.94
C GLY A 74 12.51 10.79 9.37
N ASP A 75 11.89 10.15 10.37
CA ASP A 75 12.27 10.30 11.79
C ASP A 75 13.16 9.14 12.30
N VAL A 76 13.38 8.11 11.49
CA VAL A 76 14.10 6.88 11.90
C VAL A 76 15.53 6.87 11.38
N LEU A 77 15.79 7.49 10.23
CA LEU A 77 17.10 7.52 9.58
C LEU A 77 17.65 8.94 9.54
N SER A 78 18.93 9.09 9.87
CA SER A 78 19.64 10.35 9.67
C SER A 78 19.77 10.67 8.18
N SER A 79 20.05 11.93 7.84
CA SER A 79 20.21 12.36 6.45
C SER A 79 21.28 11.58 5.69
N ALA A 80 22.37 11.21 6.37
CA ALA A 80 23.47 10.44 5.77
C ALA A 80 23.07 8.99 5.45
N GLU A 81 22.33 8.34 6.36
CA GLU A 81 21.84 6.97 6.16
C GLU A 81 20.78 6.89 5.05
N LEU A 82 19.96 7.94 4.89
CA LEU A 82 19.02 8.06 3.78
C LEU A 82 19.76 8.15 2.43
N ASP A 83 20.85 8.92 2.35
CA ASP A 83 21.64 9.06 1.13
C ASP A 83 22.33 7.74 0.75
N ASP A 84 22.87 7.01 1.73
CA ASP A 84 23.47 5.68 1.53
C ASP A 84 22.44 4.64 1.07
N LEU A 85 21.24 4.64 1.65
CA LEU A 85 20.15 3.74 1.25
C LEU A 85 19.66 4.06 -0.18
N VAL A 86 19.55 5.35 -0.53
CA VAL A 86 19.20 5.77 -1.89
C VAL A 86 20.28 5.33 -2.89
N ALA A 87 21.57 5.49 -2.55
CA ALA A 87 22.69 5.04 -3.38
C ALA A 87 22.66 3.52 -3.60
N TYR A 88 22.40 2.74 -2.55
CA TYR A 88 22.28 1.29 -2.62
C TYR A 88 21.12 0.83 -3.51
N LEU A 89 19.92 1.40 -3.33
CA LEU A 89 18.74 1.09 -4.15
C LEU A 89 18.90 1.51 -5.62
N ALA A 90 19.61 2.62 -5.88
CA ALA A 90 19.95 3.04 -7.23
C ALA A 90 20.92 2.03 -7.91
N GLY A 91 21.88 1.49 -7.16
CA GLY A 91 22.79 0.45 -7.64
C GLY A 91 22.09 -0.86 -7.99
N LEU A 92 21.07 -1.25 -7.22
CA LEU A 92 20.25 -2.45 -7.47
C LEU A 92 19.44 -2.39 -8.78
N ARG A 93 19.12 -1.19 -9.27
CA ARG A 93 18.43 -1.00 -10.56
C ARG A 93 19.37 -1.08 -11.77
N GLY A 94 20.68 -1.11 -11.55
CA GLY A 94 21.73 -1.21 -12.57
C GLY A 94 22.42 -2.58 -12.67
N GLY A 95 22.00 -3.55 -11.84
CA GLY A 95 22.41 -4.94 -11.97
C GLY A 95 21.70 -5.58 -13.16
N LYS A 96 22.47 -5.79 -14.24
CA LYS A 96 22.03 -6.33 -15.53
C LYS A 96 21.43 -7.74 -15.42
#